data_AF-M5VMZ0-F1
#
_entry.id   AF-M5VMZ0-F1
#
_cell.length_a   1.000
_cell.length_b   1.000
_cell.length_c   1.000
_cell.angle_alpha   90.00
_cell.angle_beta   90.00
_cell.angle_gamma   90.00
#
_symmetry.space_group_name_H-M   'P 1'
#
loop_
_entity.id
_entity.type
_entity.pdbx_description
1 polymer ?
#
loop_
_entity_poly.entity_id
_entity_poly.type
_entity_poly.pdbx_seq_one_letter_code
_entity_poly.pdbx_strand_id
1 'polypeptide(L)'
;MVDCSYIVTHSLTREIQVKTQRKQTQTRKLQLTELGMSVASTSLASQLSGPKSVSSYSGLRRSCSKLDHTQSLSLFQHLHSQLRLSSSSRKASRGIVAMAGTGKFFVGGNWKCNGTKDSISKLVSDLNSAKLEADVDVIVAPPFLYIDQVKNSLTDRIEISGQNSWVGKGGAFTGEISVEQLKDIGATWVILGHSERRHVIGEDDQFIGKKAAYALNEGLGVIACIGEKLEEREAGKTFDICFQQLKAFADAVPSWDNIVIAYEPVWAIGTGKVASPEQAQEVHVAVRDWLKKNVSPEVASKTRIIYGGSVNGGNSAELAKKEDIDGFLVGGASLKGPEFATIINSVTAKKVAA
;
A
#
# COMPACT_ATOMS: atom_id res chain seq x y z
N MET A 1 4.87 -5.74 -70.20
CA MET A 1 3.41 -5.67 -69.97
C MET A 1 3.21 -5.73 -68.47
N VAL A 2 2.79 -4.63 -67.86
CA VAL A 2 2.54 -4.58 -66.41
C VAL A 2 1.21 -5.27 -66.16
N ASP A 3 1.24 -6.23 -65.24
CA ASP A 3 0.20 -7.22 -65.02
C ASP A 3 -1.11 -6.57 -64.53
N CYS A 4 -2.15 -6.63 -65.37
CA CYS A 4 -3.44 -5.98 -65.15
C CYS A 4 -4.15 -6.48 -63.87
N SER A 5 -3.73 -7.64 -63.36
CA SER A 5 -4.24 -8.30 -62.16
C SER A 5 -3.85 -7.58 -60.86
N TYR A 6 -2.70 -6.87 -60.83
CA TYR A 6 -2.18 -6.20 -59.64
C TYR A 6 -2.87 -4.85 -59.34
N ILE A 7 -3.34 -4.18 -60.40
CA ILE A 7 -4.02 -2.87 -60.29
C ILE A 7 -5.45 -3.03 -59.75
N VAL A 8 -6.16 -4.09 -60.18
CA VAL A 8 -7.55 -4.33 -59.77
C VAL A 8 -7.65 -4.72 -58.29
N THR A 9 -6.74 -5.55 -57.80
CA THR A 9 -6.70 -5.96 -56.38
C THR A 9 -6.33 -4.80 -55.46
N HIS A 10 -5.37 -3.95 -55.83
CA HIS A 10 -5.04 -2.76 -55.04
C HIS A 10 -6.17 -1.72 -55.00
N SER A 11 -6.90 -1.54 -56.11
CA SER A 11 -8.01 -0.58 -56.18
C SER A 11 -9.20 -1.03 -55.31
N LEU A 12 -9.56 -2.32 -55.36
CA LEU A 12 -10.62 -2.89 -54.52
C LEU A 12 -10.31 -2.82 -53.03
N THR A 13 -9.04 -3.05 -52.65
CA THR A 13 -8.62 -3.00 -51.24
C THR A 13 -8.71 -1.58 -50.67
N ARG A 14 -8.35 -0.56 -51.47
CA ARG A 14 -8.48 0.85 -51.07
C ARG A 14 -9.94 1.29 -50.93
N GLU A 15 -10.82 0.86 -51.83
CA GLU A 15 -12.26 1.19 -51.70
C GLU A 15 -12.91 0.60 -50.45
N ILE A 16 -12.57 -0.64 -50.09
CA ILE A 16 -13.09 -1.30 -48.88
C ILE A 16 -12.60 -0.57 -47.62
N GLN A 17 -11.34 -0.11 -47.61
CA GLN A 17 -10.76 0.61 -46.48
C GLN A 17 -11.40 2.00 -46.30
N VAL A 18 -11.68 2.72 -47.39
CA VAL A 18 -12.37 4.02 -47.36
C VAL A 18 -13.84 3.87 -46.93
N LYS A 19 -14.54 2.82 -47.38
CA LYS A 19 -15.92 2.53 -46.96
C LYS A 19 -15.99 2.18 -45.46
N THR A 20 -15.03 1.43 -44.95
CA THR A 20 -14.94 1.07 -43.52
C THR A 20 -14.68 2.29 -42.63
N GLN A 21 -13.78 3.19 -43.04
CA GLN A 21 -13.52 4.43 -42.31
C GLN A 21 -14.74 5.36 -42.29
N ARG A 22 -15.44 5.54 -43.42
CA ARG A 22 -16.66 6.35 -43.47
C ARG A 22 -17.75 5.82 -42.53
N LYS A 23 -17.90 4.50 -42.44
CA LYS A 23 -18.85 3.86 -41.52
C LYS A 23 -18.50 4.13 -40.05
N GLN A 24 -17.22 4.01 -39.67
CA GLN A 24 -16.75 4.32 -38.31
C GLN A 24 -16.91 5.80 -37.95
N THR A 25 -16.67 6.72 -38.88
CA THR A 25 -16.87 8.17 -38.65
C THR A 25 -18.36 8.49 -38.46
N GLN A 26 -19.26 7.82 -39.19
CA GLN A 26 -20.69 8.01 -39.07
C GLN A 26 -21.25 7.46 -37.74
N THR A 27 -20.75 6.30 -37.28
CA THR A 27 -21.09 5.74 -35.96
C THR A 27 -20.62 6.62 -34.81
N ARG A 28 -19.42 7.21 -34.90
CA ARG A 28 -18.94 8.20 -33.90
C ARG A 28 -19.74 9.49 -33.89
N LYS A 29 -20.22 9.95 -35.06
CA LYS A 29 -21.05 11.16 -35.16
C LYS A 29 -22.42 10.95 -34.49
N LEU A 30 -23.00 9.76 -34.61
CA LEU A 30 -24.24 9.37 -33.95
C LEU A 30 -24.08 9.28 -32.41
N GLN A 31 -23.00 8.68 -31.91
CA GLN A 31 -22.73 8.60 -30.46
C GLN A 31 -22.49 9.97 -29.80
N LEU A 32 -21.88 10.92 -30.52
CA LEU A 32 -21.66 12.28 -29.99
C LEU A 32 -22.96 13.10 -29.90
N THR A 33 -23.97 12.83 -30.73
CA THR A 33 -25.29 13.45 -30.61
C THR A 33 -26.08 12.94 -29.40
N GLU A 34 -25.91 11.67 -29.02
CA GLU A 34 -26.58 11.11 -27.82
C GLU A 34 -25.97 11.62 -26.51
N LEU A 35 -24.66 11.95 -26.51
CA LEU A 35 -23.98 12.53 -25.34
C LEU A 35 -24.18 14.05 -25.18
N GLY A 36 -24.70 14.74 -26.20
CA GLY A 36 -24.86 16.19 -26.23
C GLY A 36 -26.18 16.74 -25.64
N MET A 37 -27.09 15.89 -25.17
CA MET A 37 -28.44 16.32 -24.73
C MET A 37 -28.61 16.54 -23.21
N SER A 38 -27.54 16.61 -22.41
CA SER A 38 -27.66 16.69 -20.94
C SER A 38 -27.01 17.90 -20.25
N VAL A 39 -26.78 19.04 -20.94
CA VAL A 39 -26.33 20.25 -20.22
C VAL A 39 -27.01 21.52 -20.73
N ALA A 40 -28.11 21.86 -20.06
CA ALA A 40 -28.70 23.19 -19.90
C ALA A 40 -29.41 23.15 -18.54
N SER A 41 -29.50 24.13 -17.68
CA SER A 41 -29.03 25.51 -17.55
C SER A 41 -29.37 25.90 -16.11
N THR A 42 -28.58 26.74 -15.45
CA THR A 42 -29.10 27.89 -14.67
C THR A 42 -27.94 28.71 -14.11
N SER A 43 -27.88 29.96 -14.56
CA SER A 43 -27.22 31.08 -13.89
C SER A 43 -28.27 32.13 -13.56
N LEU A 44 -28.25 32.73 -12.37
CA LEU A 44 -28.17 34.18 -12.10
C LEU A 44 -28.46 34.52 -10.63
N ALA A 45 -27.66 35.44 -10.07
CA ALA A 45 -27.96 36.63 -9.23
C ALA A 45 -28.94 36.52 -8.02
N SER A 46 -28.87 37.26 -6.90
CA SER A 46 -28.06 38.37 -6.36
C SER A 46 -28.56 38.71 -4.93
N GLN A 47 -27.69 39.25 -4.06
CA GLN A 47 -27.90 40.30 -3.04
C GLN A 47 -29.00 40.19 -1.93
N LEU A 48 -28.61 40.25 -0.62
CA LEU A 48 -28.85 41.35 0.36
C LEU A 48 -28.79 40.95 1.87
N SER A 49 -28.02 41.75 2.63
CA SER A 49 -28.24 42.30 4.00
C SER A 49 -28.29 41.45 5.30
N GLY A 50 -27.44 41.86 6.27
CA GLY A 50 -27.80 42.00 7.70
C GLY A 50 -26.92 41.29 8.74
N PRO A 51 -26.28 41.99 9.71
CA PRO A 51 -25.47 41.37 10.78
C PRO A 51 -26.24 41.26 12.11
N LYS A 52 -25.95 40.24 12.94
CA LYS A 52 -26.33 40.23 14.37
C LYS A 52 -25.27 39.61 15.28
N SER A 53 -24.78 40.49 16.17
CA SER A 53 -24.33 40.35 17.56
C SER A 53 -23.76 39.03 18.09
N VAL A 54 -22.54 39.12 18.64
CA VAL A 54 -21.99 38.24 19.66
C VAL A 54 -22.01 38.98 20.99
N SER A 55 -22.61 38.39 22.03
CA SER A 55 -22.51 38.85 23.42
C SER A 55 -21.91 37.74 24.27
N SER A 56 -20.81 38.12 24.93
CA SER A 56 -20.10 37.42 26.01
C SER A 56 -20.93 37.38 27.29
N TYR A 57 -20.85 36.31 28.08
CA TYR A 57 -20.89 36.39 29.54
C TYR A 57 -20.09 35.28 30.22
N SER A 58 -19.40 35.69 31.27
CA SER A 58 -18.50 34.96 32.15
C SER A 58 -19.14 34.64 33.51
N GLY A 59 -18.72 33.52 34.13
CA GLY A 59 -18.44 33.45 35.57
C GLY A 59 -19.53 32.93 36.52
N LEU A 60 -19.21 31.86 37.27
CA LEU A 60 -18.92 31.84 38.73
C LEU A 60 -19.26 30.50 39.44
N ARG A 61 -18.45 30.24 40.48
CA ARG A 61 -18.36 29.05 41.35
C ARG A 61 -19.48 28.98 42.41
N ARG A 62 -19.79 27.79 42.98
CA ARG A 62 -19.19 27.16 44.20
C ARG A 62 -20.22 26.31 45.02
N SER A 63 -19.73 25.19 45.56
CA SER A 63 -19.96 24.62 46.92
C SER A 63 -21.18 23.73 47.26
N CYS A 64 -20.91 22.42 47.41
CA CYS A 64 -20.95 21.55 48.60
C CYS A 64 -22.17 21.52 49.57
N SER A 65 -22.69 20.31 49.84
CA SER A 65 -22.93 19.74 51.19
C SER A 65 -23.23 18.22 51.16
N LYS A 66 -22.78 17.52 52.22
CA LYS A 66 -22.96 16.09 52.54
C LYS A 66 -24.19 15.87 53.45
N LEU A 67 -24.70 14.63 53.55
CA LEU A 67 -25.26 14.07 54.79
C LEU A 67 -25.38 12.52 54.76
N ASP A 68 -25.15 11.92 55.93
CA ASP A 68 -24.93 10.50 56.28
C ASP A 68 -26.21 9.67 56.48
N HIS A 69 -26.09 8.32 56.47
CA HIS A 69 -26.59 7.49 57.58
C HIS A 69 -25.98 6.05 57.61
N THR A 70 -25.81 5.56 58.83
CA THR A 70 -25.08 4.38 59.30
C THR A 70 -25.93 3.11 59.56
N GLN A 71 -25.27 1.95 59.44
CA GLN A 71 -25.34 0.69 60.23
C GLN A 71 -26.63 -0.17 60.32
N SER A 72 -26.50 -1.50 60.09
CA SER A 72 -26.62 -2.53 61.15
C SER A 72 -26.17 -3.96 60.72
N LEU A 73 -25.40 -4.62 61.60
CA LEU A 73 -25.40 -6.03 62.09
C LEU A 73 -25.45 -7.22 61.09
N SER A 74 -24.44 -8.09 60.97
CA SER A 74 -23.82 -9.12 61.87
C SER A 74 -24.32 -10.54 61.55
N LEU A 75 -23.41 -11.52 61.38
CA LEU A 75 -23.59 -12.94 61.76
C LEU A 75 -22.29 -13.77 61.53
N PHE A 76 -21.87 -14.49 62.58
CA PHE A 76 -20.98 -15.67 62.65
C PHE A 76 -19.43 -15.60 62.52
N GLN A 77 -18.80 -15.47 63.69
CA GLN A 77 -17.78 -16.32 64.35
C GLN A 77 -16.82 -17.25 63.56
N HIS A 78 -15.52 -16.97 63.76
CA HIS A 78 -14.41 -17.86 64.24
C HIS A 78 -14.16 -19.25 63.60
N LEU A 79 -12.94 -19.46 63.05
CA LEU A 79 -11.83 -20.29 63.60
C LEU A 79 -10.77 -20.63 62.50
N HIS A 80 -9.48 -20.52 62.88
CA HIS A 80 -8.25 -21.13 62.33
C HIS A 80 -7.87 -20.97 60.84
N SER A 81 -6.76 -20.28 60.58
CA SER A 81 -5.43 -20.91 60.49
C SER A 81 -4.41 -19.94 59.91
N GLN A 82 -3.27 -19.85 60.59
CA GLN A 82 -2.08 -19.16 60.10
C GLN A 82 -1.49 -19.98 58.94
N LEU A 83 -1.72 -19.52 57.71
CA LEU A 83 -0.93 -19.93 56.54
C LEU A 83 -0.19 -18.70 56.02
N ARG A 84 1.09 -18.61 56.37
CA ARG A 84 2.07 -17.76 55.70
C ARG A 84 2.19 -18.26 54.26
N LEU A 85 1.51 -17.60 53.32
CA LEU A 85 1.84 -17.71 51.91
C LEU A 85 3.07 -16.84 51.64
N SER A 86 4.21 -17.50 51.46
CA SER A 86 5.39 -16.90 50.83
C SER A 86 4.99 -16.43 49.43
N SER A 87 5.02 -15.12 49.20
CA SER A 87 4.91 -14.54 47.86
C SER A 87 6.18 -14.84 47.07
N SER A 88 6.23 -16.04 46.49
CA SER A 88 7.15 -16.35 45.40
C SER A 88 6.84 -15.39 44.25
N SER A 89 7.71 -14.41 44.05
CA SER A 89 7.79 -13.58 42.85
C SER A 89 7.78 -14.49 41.62
N ARG A 90 6.61 -14.64 40.99
CA ARG A 90 6.51 -15.23 39.66
C ARG A 90 7.13 -14.19 38.73
N LYS A 91 8.39 -14.42 38.35
CA LYS A 91 8.98 -13.78 37.18
C LYS A 91 7.97 -13.95 36.04
N ALA A 92 7.42 -12.84 35.55
CA ALA A 92 6.66 -12.83 34.33
C ALA A 92 7.54 -13.47 33.25
N SER A 93 7.10 -14.62 32.71
CA SER A 93 7.69 -15.17 31.51
C SER A 93 7.48 -14.12 30.42
N ARG A 94 8.57 -13.47 29.98
CA ARG A 94 8.55 -12.69 28.75
C ARG A 94 8.07 -13.64 27.66
N GLY A 95 6.86 -13.40 27.15
CA GLY A 95 6.37 -14.11 25.98
C GLY A 95 7.33 -13.84 24.84
N ILE A 96 7.96 -14.89 24.35
CA ILE A 96 8.75 -14.91 23.12
C ILE A 96 7.74 -14.66 22.00
N VAL A 97 7.78 -13.49 21.36
CA VAL A 97 6.97 -13.24 20.15
C VAL A 97 7.69 -13.95 19.01
N ALA A 98 7.41 -15.25 18.87
CA ALA A 98 7.89 -16.02 17.75
C ALA A 98 7.23 -15.49 16.46
N MET A 99 8.04 -15.23 15.44
CA MET A 99 7.56 -14.74 14.16
C MET A 99 6.68 -15.77 13.45
N ALA A 100 5.51 -15.35 12.95
CA ALA A 100 4.66 -16.22 12.14
C ALA A 100 5.26 -16.48 10.74
N GLY A 101 5.86 -15.43 10.14
CA GLY A 101 6.63 -15.53 8.89
C GLY A 101 8.11 -15.85 9.13
N THR A 102 8.74 -16.55 8.19
CA THR A 102 10.19 -16.86 8.21
C THR A 102 11.00 -15.95 7.31
N GLY A 103 10.35 -15.07 6.54
CA GLY A 103 10.99 -14.13 5.64
C GLY A 103 11.79 -13.05 6.35
N LYS A 104 12.90 -12.63 5.73
CA LYS A 104 13.72 -11.49 6.18
C LYS A 104 12.89 -10.20 6.18
N PHE A 105 13.14 -9.31 7.14
CA PHE A 105 12.42 -8.03 7.24
C PHE A 105 12.63 -7.20 5.97
N PHE A 106 11.56 -6.59 5.45
CA PHE A 106 11.60 -5.89 4.16
C PHE A 106 11.09 -4.46 4.29
N VAL A 107 11.90 -3.47 3.90
CA VAL A 107 11.52 -2.06 3.94
C VAL A 107 11.67 -1.43 2.57
N GLY A 108 10.54 -1.16 1.92
CA GLY A 108 10.43 -0.42 0.68
C GLY A 108 10.13 1.06 0.93
N GLY A 109 10.81 1.97 0.22
CA GLY A 109 10.51 3.39 0.21
C GLY A 109 9.87 3.81 -1.12
N ASN A 110 8.56 4.05 -1.13
CA ASN A 110 7.85 4.54 -2.31
C ASN A 110 7.88 6.06 -2.36
N TRP A 111 8.71 6.63 -3.24
CA TRP A 111 8.87 8.08 -3.38
C TRP A 111 7.69 8.73 -4.09
N LYS A 112 6.83 7.92 -4.74
CA LYS A 112 5.68 8.36 -5.54
C LYS A 112 6.10 9.40 -6.59
N CYS A 113 5.19 10.30 -6.97
CA CYS A 113 5.47 11.39 -7.90
C CYS A 113 6.15 12.59 -7.20
N ASN A 114 7.29 12.35 -6.53
CA ASN A 114 8.05 13.41 -5.84
C ASN A 114 9.52 13.42 -6.25
N GLY A 115 10.13 14.60 -6.15
CA GLY A 115 11.56 14.81 -6.27
C GLY A 115 12.00 15.56 -7.53
N THR A 116 13.14 16.24 -7.37
CA THR A 116 13.94 16.85 -8.44
C THR A 116 15.34 16.22 -8.38
N LYS A 117 16.18 16.48 -9.40
CA LYS A 117 17.57 15.98 -9.40
C LYS A 117 18.33 16.36 -8.12
N ASP A 118 18.18 17.59 -7.64
CA ASP A 118 18.88 18.08 -6.44
C ASP A 118 18.33 17.45 -5.16
N SER A 119 17.00 17.40 -5.00
CA SER A 119 16.40 16.80 -3.81
C SER A 119 16.71 15.30 -3.71
N ILE A 120 16.75 14.61 -4.86
CA ILE A 120 17.10 13.19 -4.94
C ILE A 120 18.59 12.97 -4.66
N SER A 121 19.48 13.82 -5.18
CA SER A 121 20.91 13.75 -4.86
C SER A 121 21.15 13.89 -3.36
N LYS A 122 20.44 14.82 -2.71
CA LYS A 122 20.48 14.97 -1.25
C LYS A 122 19.94 13.71 -0.54
N LEU A 123 18.80 13.19 -0.96
CA LEU A 123 18.20 12.00 -0.37
C LEU A 123 19.15 10.79 -0.48
N VAL A 124 19.73 10.55 -1.65
CA VAL A 124 20.72 9.48 -1.87
C VAL A 124 21.96 9.68 -1.00
N SER A 125 22.47 10.91 -0.87
CA SER A 125 23.59 11.21 0.03
C SER A 125 23.26 10.88 1.49
N ASP A 126 22.06 11.24 1.96
CA ASP A 126 21.61 10.92 3.32
C ASP A 126 21.51 9.40 3.51
N LEU A 127 20.98 8.66 2.52
CA LEU A 127 20.85 7.20 2.56
C LEU A 127 22.21 6.47 2.55
N ASN A 128 23.14 6.91 1.71
CA ASN A 128 24.50 6.35 1.67
C ASN A 128 25.28 6.59 2.97
N SER A 129 24.97 7.69 3.68
CA SER A 129 25.60 8.02 4.95
C SER A 129 25.00 7.26 6.14
N ALA A 130 23.84 6.62 5.95
CA ALA A 130 23.13 5.91 7.00
C ALA A 130 23.77 4.55 7.29
N LYS A 131 23.81 4.18 8.57
CA LYS A 131 24.12 2.81 8.98
C LYS A 131 22.82 2.01 9.04
N LEU A 132 22.73 0.99 8.20
CA LEU A 132 21.56 0.13 8.09
C LEU A 132 21.84 -1.23 8.72
N GLU A 133 20.87 -1.75 9.47
CA GLU A 133 20.93 -3.11 9.99
C GLU A 133 21.11 -4.12 8.85
N ALA A 134 21.97 -5.12 9.04
CA ALA A 134 22.32 -6.07 7.98
C ALA A 134 21.15 -7.01 7.60
N ASP A 135 20.29 -7.29 8.57
CA ASP A 135 19.22 -8.29 8.47
C ASP A 135 17.90 -7.70 7.97
N VAL A 136 17.98 -6.80 6.97
CA VAL A 136 16.83 -6.16 6.31
C VAL A 136 17.05 -6.09 4.81
N ASP A 137 16.05 -6.45 4.02
CA ASP A 137 16.03 -6.13 2.58
C ASP A 137 15.49 -4.71 2.42
N VAL A 138 16.25 -3.85 1.74
CA VAL A 138 15.95 -2.41 1.64
C VAL A 138 15.81 -2.03 0.19
N ILE A 139 14.65 -1.50 -0.17
CA ILE A 139 14.28 -1.15 -1.54
C ILE A 139 13.87 0.31 -1.57
N VAL A 140 14.24 1.05 -2.62
CA VAL A 140 13.66 2.38 -2.93
C VAL A 140 13.02 2.40 -4.32
N ALA A 141 11.91 3.10 -4.45
CA ALA A 141 11.16 3.22 -5.70
C ALA A 141 11.11 4.69 -6.15
N PRO A 142 12.12 5.21 -6.88
CA PRO A 142 12.11 6.56 -7.43
C PRO A 142 11.13 6.70 -8.61
N PRO A 143 10.70 7.93 -8.98
CA PRO A 143 10.06 8.16 -10.27
C PRO A 143 10.96 7.70 -11.43
N PHE A 144 10.35 7.23 -12.53
CA PHE A 144 11.08 6.63 -13.66
C PHE A 144 12.25 7.48 -14.18
N LEU A 145 12.05 8.80 -14.29
CA LEU A 145 13.04 9.75 -14.79
C LEU A 145 14.33 9.80 -13.95
N TYR A 146 14.30 9.30 -12.72
CA TYR A 146 15.40 9.38 -11.77
C TYR A 146 15.99 8.02 -11.42
N ILE A 147 15.49 6.91 -11.98
CA ILE A 147 16.04 5.56 -11.69
C ILE A 147 17.54 5.52 -12.04
N ASP A 148 17.94 6.04 -13.20
CA ASP A 148 19.35 6.05 -13.63
C ASP A 148 20.24 6.87 -12.67
N GLN A 149 19.79 8.07 -12.29
CA GLN A 149 20.50 8.91 -11.32
C GLN A 149 20.69 8.17 -9.98
N VAL A 150 19.63 7.54 -9.49
CA VAL A 150 19.68 6.79 -8.22
C VAL A 150 20.57 5.56 -8.36
N LYS A 151 20.47 4.79 -9.45
CA LYS A 151 21.28 3.59 -9.68
C LYS A 151 22.77 3.89 -9.69
N ASN A 152 23.17 5.02 -10.28
CA ASN A 152 24.56 5.40 -10.41
C ASN A 152 25.18 6.00 -9.13
N SER A 153 24.37 6.34 -8.12
CA SER A 153 24.85 7.07 -6.94
C SER A 153 24.46 6.44 -5.60
N LEU A 154 23.44 5.59 -5.56
CA LEU A 154 23.01 4.87 -4.36
C LEU A 154 23.90 3.64 -4.11
N THR A 155 24.20 3.38 -2.85
CA THR A 155 24.87 2.14 -2.43
C THR A 155 24.13 0.90 -2.94
N ASP A 156 24.90 -0.10 -3.38
CA ASP A 156 24.42 -1.43 -3.77
C ASP A 156 23.74 -2.21 -2.64
N ARG A 157 23.89 -1.78 -1.39
CA ARG A 157 23.13 -2.27 -0.23
C ARG A 157 21.62 -2.04 -0.37
N ILE A 158 21.19 -1.05 -1.15
CA ILE A 158 19.79 -0.70 -1.34
C ILE A 158 19.40 -1.02 -2.78
N GLU A 159 18.40 -1.88 -2.92
CA GLU A 159 17.85 -2.26 -4.21
C GLU A 159 16.89 -1.21 -4.76
N ILE A 160 16.65 -1.25 -6.07
CA ILE A 160 15.82 -0.26 -6.77
C ILE A 160 14.58 -0.94 -7.36
N SER A 161 13.45 -0.26 -7.21
CA SER A 161 12.16 -0.69 -7.73
C SER A 161 11.59 0.30 -8.73
N GLY A 162 10.93 -0.20 -9.79
CA GLY A 162 10.00 0.60 -10.56
C GLY A 162 8.72 0.88 -9.76
N GLN A 163 8.11 2.06 -9.91
CA GLN A 163 6.82 2.36 -9.27
C GLN A 163 5.61 1.72 -9.99
N ASN A 164 5.82 1.23 -11.22
CA ASN A 164 4.87 0.49 -12.05
C ASN A 164 5.63 -0.16 -13.23
N SER A 165 5.01 -1.10 -13.93
CA SER A 165 5.45 -1.58 -15.25
C SER A 165 4.28 -1.84 -16.18
N TRP A 166 4.57 -1.95 -17.47
CA TRP A 166 3.61 -2.39 -18.49
C TRP A 166 3.24 -3.87 -18.30
N VAL A 167 2.08 -4.25 -18.82
CA VAL A 167 1.49 -5.60 -18.68
C VAL A 167 2.20 -6.69 -19.50
N GLY A 168 3.08 -6.31 -20.43
CA GLY A 168 3.74 -7.25 -21.31
C GLY A 168 4.97 -6.66 -21.98
N LYS A 169 5.37 -7.31 -23.08
CA LYS A 169 6.53 -6.91 -23.89
C LYS A 169 6.39 -5.47 -24.39
N GLY A 170 7.52 -4.76 -24.45
CA GLY A 170 7.61 -3.43 -25.05
C GLY A 170 7.10 -3.38 -26.51
N GLY A 171 6.72 -2.18 -26.96
CA GLY A 171 6.13 -1.97 -28.28
C GLY A 171 5.45 -0.62 -28.41
N ALA A 172 4.34 -0.56 -29.16
CA ALA A 172 3.58 0.66 -29.43
C ALA A 172 2.69 1.10 -28.24
N PHE A 173 3.31 1.39 -27.10
CA PHE A 173 2.65 1.76 -25.84
C PHE A 173 3.22 3.09 -25.32
N THR A 174 2.90 4.18 -26.02
CA THR A 174 3.42 5.52 -25.71
C THR A 174 3.16 5.90 -24.25
N GLY A 175 4.23 6.21 -23.51
CA GLY A 175 4.18 6.65 -22.11
C GLY A 175 4.37 5.53 -21.08
N GLU A 176 4.30 4.27 -21.49
CA GLU A 176 4.51 3.12 -20.60
C GLU A 176 6.00 2.72 -20.52
N ILE A 177 6.36 2.08 -19.42
CA ILE A 177 7.71 1.52 -19.17
C ILE A 177 7.59 0.00 -19.03
N SER A 178 8.32 -0.73 -19.88
CA SER A 178 8.35 -2.19 -19.88
C SER A 178 9.25 -2.75 -18.78
N VAL A 179 9.05 -4.03 -18.44
CA VAL A 179 9.88 -4.73 -17.46
C VAL A 179 11.33 -4.83 -17.93
N GLU A 180 11.54 -5.05 -19.22
CA GLU A 180 12.84 -5.13 -19.85
C GLU A 180 13.62 -3.81 -19.68
N GLN A 181 12.95 -2.66 -19.83
CA GLN A 181 13.57 -1.35 -19.59
C GLN A 181 13.91 -1.13 -18.12
N LEU A 182 13.08 -1.60 -17.17
CA LEU A 182 13.39 -1.52 -15.74
C LEU A 182 14.62 -2.36 -15.38
N LYS A 183 14.72 -3.56 -15.95
CA LYS A 183 15.90 -4.43 -15.75
C LYS A 183 17.15 -3.83 -16.35
N ASP A 184 17.06 -3.30 -17.56
CA ASP A 184 18.18 -2.67 -18.28
C ASP A 184 18.80 -1.52 -17.48
N ILE A 185 17.96 -0.69 -16.84
CA ILE A 185 18.41 0.41 -16.00
C ILE A 185 18.82 -0.03 -14.58
N GLY A 186 18.75 -1.34 -14.27
CA GLY A 186 19.27 -1.94 -13.04
C GLY A 186 18.30 -2.00 -11.86
N ALA A 187 16.98 -1.85 -12.09
CA ALA A 187 15.96 -2.15 -11.09
C ALA A 187 15.78 -3.67 -10.93
N THR A 188 15.58 -4.11 -9.70
CA THR A 188 15.38 -5.52 -9.33
C THR A 188 13.96 -5.82 -8.86
N TRP A 189 13.18 -4.77 -8.57
CA TRP A 189 11.79 -4.86 -8.10
C TRP A 189 10.83 -4.00 -8.94
N VAL A 190 9.53 -4.25 -8.79
CA VAL A 190 8.47 -3.34 -9.24
C VAL A 190 7.30 -3.35 -8.25
N ILE A 191 6.76 -2.17 -7.95
CA ILE A 191 5.50 -2.00 -7.20
C ILE A 191 4.33 -2.13 -8.18
N LEU A 192 3.37 -3.00 -7.87
CA LEU A 192 2.21 -3.24 -8.71
C LEU A 192 0.92 -3.27 -7.91
N GLY A 193 -0.13 -2.68 -8.49
CA GLY A 193 -1.44 -2.59 -7.84
C GLY A 193 -1.49 -1.64 -6.66
N HIS A 194 -0.57 -0.69 -6.55
CA HIS A 194 -0.62 0.35 -5.51
C HIS A 194 -1.99 1.04 -5.52
N SER A 195 -2.51 1.36 -4.34
CA SER A 195 -3.83 1.96 -4.13
C SER A 195 -4.12 3.16 -5.05
N GLU A 196 -3.16 4.06 -5.23
CA GLU A 196 -3.26 5.19 -6.16
C GLU A 196 -3.49 4.75 -7.62
N ARG A 197 -2.86 3.66 -8.07
CA ARG A 197 -3.10 3.11 -9.42
C ARG A 197 -4.46 2.45 -9.54
N ARG A 198 -4.91 1.73 -8.51
CA ARG A 198 -6.25 1.11 -8.49
C ARG A 198 -7.36 2.16 -8.49
N HIS A 199 -7.21 3.22 -7.70
CA HIS A 199 -8.33 4.09 -7.37
C HIS A 199 -8.31 5.45 -8.07
N VAL A 200 -7.13 5.94 -8.48
CA VAL A 200 -6.99 7.19 -9.25
C VAL A 200 -6.86 6.89 -10.73
N ILE A 201 -6.01 5.92 -11.11
CA ILE A 201 -5.80 5.55 -12.52
C ILE A 201 -6.87 4.56 -13.02
N GLY A 202 -7.38 3.70 -12.14
CA GLY A 202 -8.44 2.74 -12.48
C GLY A 202 -7.92 1.38 -12.95
N GLU A 203 -6.75 0.95 -12.47
CA GLU A 203 -6.25 -0.39 -12.76
C GLU A 203 -7.06 -1.47 -12.03
N ASP A 204 -7.64 -2.40 -12.79
CA ASP A 204 -8.39 -3.52 -12.25
C ASP A 204 -7.50 -4.70 -11.82
N ASP A 205 -8.10 -5.60 -11.02
CA ASP A 205 -7.42 -6.75 -10.42
C ASP A 205 -6.76 -7.68 -11.45
N GLN A 206 -7.44 -7.96 -12.56
CA GLN A 206 -6.95 -8.90 -13.58
C GLN A 206 -5.81 -8.29 -14.39
N PHE A 207 -5.89 -6.99 -14.67
CA PHE A 207 -4.80 -6.26 -15.31
C PHE A 207 -3.54 -6.25 -14.44
N ILE A 208 -3.70 -6.01 -13.14
CA ILE A 208 -2.61 -6.02 -12.17
C ILE A 208 -2.01 -7.43 -12.00
N GLY A 209 -2.84 -8.47 -11.92
CA GLY A 209 -2.38 -9.87 -11.88
C GLY A 209 -1.52 -10.23 -13.09
N LYS A 210 -1.92 -9.81 -14.30
CA LYS A 210 -1.13 -10.01 -15.54
C LYS A 210 0.20 -9.26 -15.52
N LYS A 211 0.22 -8.02 -15.00
CA LYS A 211 1.48 -7.26 -14.83
C LYS A 211 2.45 -8.00 -13.92
N ALA A 212 1.96 -8.51 -12.79
CA ALA A 212 2.80 -9.24 -11.85
C ALA A 212 3.33 -10.54 -12.45
N ALA A 213 2.48 -11.30 -13.14
CA ALA A 213 2.89 -12.51 -13.85
C ALA A 213 3.98 -12.22 -14.89
N TYR A 214 3.82 -11.17 -15.69
CA TYR A 214 4.84 -10.77 -16.67
C TYR A 214 6.14 -10.34 -16.00
N ALA A 215 6.08 -9.48 -14.97
CA ALA A 215 7.25 -9.03 -14.24
C ALA A 215 8.06 -10.18 -13.62
N LEU A 216 7.38 -11.16 -13.02
CA LEU A 216 8.00 -12.34 -12.43
C LEU A 216 8.62 -13.26 -13.50
N ASN A 217 7.93 -13.50 -14.60
CA ASN A 217 8.46 -14.30 -15.72
C ASN A 217 9.71 -13.68 -16.34
N GLU A 218 9.78 -12.35 -16.38
CA GLU A 218 10.94 -11.61 -16.83
C GLU A 218 12.01 -11.43 -15.74
N GLY A 219 11.76 -11.91 -14.51
CA GLY A 219 12.78 -11.97 -13.44
C GLY A 219 12.90 -10.74 -12.55
N LEU A 220 11.89 -9.85 -12.51
CA LEU A 220 11.78 -8.86 -11.43
C LEU A 220 11.08 -9.44 -10.21
N GLY A 221 11.48 -8.99 -9.03
CA GLY A 221 10.65 -9.13 -7.82
C GLY A 221 9.43 -8.21 -7.88
N VAL A 222 8.32 -8.63 -7.27
CA VAL A 222 7.07 -7.85 -7.25
C VAL A 222 6.67 -7.50 -5.84
N ILE A 223 6.45 -6.20 -5.59
CA ILE A 223 5.73 -5.70 -4.41
C ILE A 223 4.26 -5.58 -4.81
N ALA A 224 3.47 -6.60 -4.49
CA ALA A 224 2.06 -6.75 -4.85
C ALA A 224 1.17 -6.06 -3.81
N CYS A 225 0.56 -4.94 -4.17
CA CYS A 225 -0.25 -4.16 -3.25
C CYS A 225 -1.73 -4.57 -3.27
N ILE A 226 -2.33 -4.61 -2.08
CA ILE A 226 -3.74 -4.88 -1.81
C ILE A 226 -4.27 -3.94 -0.73
N GLY A 227 -5.57 -3.75 -0.64
CA GLY A 227 -6.19 -2.89 0.36
C GLY A 227 -7.62 -2.50 0.04
N GLU A 228 -8.36 -2.13 1.08
CA GLU A 228 -9.75 -1.70 1.00
C GLU A 228 -9.92 -0.20 1.29
N LYS A 229 -10.90 0.41 0.64
CA LYS A 229 -11.37 1.78 0.87
C LYS A 229 -12.17 1.91 2.17
N LEU A 230 -12.41 3.15 2.59
CA LEU A 230 -13.18 3.43 3.81
C LEU A 230 -14.59 2.86 3.74
N GLU A 231 -15.29 3.05 2.63
CA GLU A 231 -16.68 2.62 2.45
C GLU A 231 -16.78 1.08 2.44
N GLU A 232 -15.76 0.40 1.93
CA GLU A 232 -15.66 -1.06 1.91
C GLU A 232 -15.43 -1.60 3.32
N ARG A 233 -14.55 -0.96 4.10
CA ARG A 233 -14.33 -1.30 5.51
C ARG A 233 -15.56 -1.08 6.37
N GLU A 234 -16.22 0.08 6.22
CA GLU A 234 -17.45 0.40 6.96
C GLU A 234 -18.61 -0.53 6.60
N ALA A 235 -18.60 -1.11 5.39
CA ALA A 235 -19.54 -2.15 4.96
C ALA A 235 -19.14 -3.57 5.40
N GLY A 236 -18.06 -3.75 6.18
CA GLY A 236 -17.58 -5.05 6.64
C GLY A 236 -16.92 -5.92 5.56
N LYS A 237 -16.44 -5.31 4.46
CA LYS A 237 -15.90 -6.00 3.28
C LYS A 237 -14.39 -6.04 3.19
N THR A 238 -13.66 -5.66 4.25
CA THR A 238 -12.17 -5.64 4.24
C THR A 238 -11.58 -6.93 3.69
N PHE A 239 -12.01 -8.08 4.21
CA PHE A 239 -11.45 -9.37 3.78
C PHE A 239 -11.92 -9.77 2.39
N ASP A 240 -13.19 -9.51 2.03
CA ASP A 240 -13.70 -9.80 0.68
C ASP A 240 -12.88 -9.09 -0.39
N ILE A 241 -12.61 -7.79 -0.18
CA ILE A 241 -11.82 -6.97 -1.11
C ILE A 241 -10.37 -7.44 -1.18
N CYS A 242 -9.70 -7.58 -0.03
CA CYS A 242 -8.30 -8.03 0.01
C CYS A 242 -8.12 -9.43 -0.59
N PHE A 243 -9.04 -10.36 -0.32
CA PHE A 243 -8.96 -11.73 -0.83
C PHE A 243 -9.28 -11.82 -2.32
N GLN A 244 -10.19 -10.97 -2.84
CA GLN A 244 -10.42 -10.86 -4.28
C GLN A 244 -9.15 -10.37 -5.00
N GLN A 245 -8.50 -9.34 -4.46
CA GLN A 245 -7.26 -8.79 -5.03
C GLN A 245 -6.11 -9.81 -4.97
N LEU A 246 -5.96 -10.54 -3.85
CA LEU A 246 -4.98 -11.62 -3.72
C LEU A 246 -5.25 -12.77 -4.69
N LYS A 247 -6.52 -13.15 -4.87
CA LYS A 247 -6.90 -14.19 -5.82
C LYS A 247 -6.49 -13.84 -7.24
N ALA A 248 -6.62 -12.58 -7.66
CA ALA A 248 -6.20 -12.16 -8.99
C ALA A 248 -4.68 -12.26 -9.21
N PHE A 249 -3.87 -12.04 -8.17
CA PHE A 249 -2.45 -12.37 -8.23
C PHE A 249 -2.24 -13.88 -8.28
N ALA A 250 -2.84 -14.65 -7.37
CA ALA A 250 -2.67 -16.10 -7.26
C ALA A 250 -3.05 -16.86 -8.54
N ASP A 251 -4.09 -16.40 -9.25
CA ASP A 251 -4.56 -17.01 -10.49
C ASP A 251 -3.62 -16.74 -11.68
N ALA A 252 -2.73 -15.74 -11.58
CA ALA A 252 -1.89 -15.28 -12.70
C ALA A 252 -0.40 -15.57 -12.52
N VAL A 253 0.14 -15.46 -11.30
CA VAL A 253 1.59 -15.50 -11.07
C VAL A 253 2.17 -16.92 -11.21
N PRO A 254 3.39 -17.06 -11.75
CA PRO A 254 4.03 -18.37 -11.95
C PRO A 254 4.55 -18.98 -10.65
N SER A 255 4.94 -18.15 -9.69
CA SER A 255 5.47 -18.52 -8.37
C SER A 255 5.31 -17.35 -7.40
N TRP A 256 5.40 -17.64 -6.09
CA TRP A 256 5.40 -16.66 -5.01
C TRP A 256 6.79 -16.34 -4.46
N ASP A 257 7.85 -16.99 -4.94
CA ASP A 257 9.21 -16.88 -4.37
C ASP A 257 9.75 -15.44 -4.35
N ASN A 258 9.41 -14.65 -5.38
CA ASN A 258 9.84 -13.27 -5.55
C ASN A 258 8.69 -12.27 -5.38
N ILE A 259 7.70 -12.59 -4.54
CA ILE A 259 6.58 -11.70 -4.21
C ILE A 259 6.71 -11.20 -2.76
N VAL A 260 6.44 -9.91 -2.57
CA VAL A 260 6.16 -9.29 -1.28
C VAL A 260 4.76 -8.70 -1.36
N ILE A 261 3.89 -9.01 -0.39
CA ILE A 261 2.55 -8.43 -0.33
C ILE A 261 2.62 -7.15 0.49
N ALA A 262 2.11 -6.04 -0.04
CA ALA A 262 1.93 -4.81 0.70
C ALA A 262 0.45 -4.56 1.01
N TYR A 263 0.05 -4.64 2.27
CA TYR A 263 -1.30 -4.27 2.69
C TYR A 263 -1.39 -2.76 2.93
N GLU A 264 -2.22 -2.08 2.15
CA GLU A 264 -2.50 -0.65 2.24
C GLU A 264 -3.89 -0.44 2.87
N PRO A 265 -4.00 0.04 4.12
CA PRO A 265 -5.28 0.45 4.69
C PRO A 265 -5.74 1.76 4.04
N VAL A 266 -6.26 1.71 2.80
CA VAL A 266 -6.64 2.92 2.02
C VAL A 266 -7.65 3.77 2.80
N TRP A 267 -8.52 3.12 3.58
CA TRP A 267 -9.42 3.76 4.53
C TRP A 267 -8.77 4.70 5.55
N ALA A 268 -7.47 4.56 5.81
CA ALA A 268 -6.66 5.38 6.73
C ALA A 268 -5.59 6.23 6.03
N ILE A 269 -5.59 6.29 4.68
CA ILE A 269 -4.63 7.11 3.91
C ILE A 269 -5.34 8.39 3.46
N GLY A 270 -4.97 9.52 4.06
CA GLY A 270 -5.51 10.84 3.68
C GLY A 270 -6.96 11.11 4.12
N THR A 271 -7.58 10.20 4.89
CA THR A 271 -8.98 10.31 5.37
C THR A 271 -9.10 10.96 6.75
N GLY A 272 -7.97 11.26 7.41
CA GLY A 272 -7.93 11.69 8.81
C GLY A 272 -8.15 10.57 9.83
N LYS A 273 -8.42 9.33 9.38
CA LYS A 273 -8.41 8.13 10.22
C LYS A 273 -6.99 7.60 10.36
N VAL A 274 -6.72 6.93 11.47
CA VAL A 274 -5.42 6.29 11.75
C VAL A 274 -5.68 4.82 12.03
N ALA A 275 -4.99 3.94 11.31
CA ALA A 275 -5.00 2.52 11.59
C ALA A 275 -4.06 2.21 12.77
N SER A 276 -4.57 1.50 13.78
CA SER A 276 -3.74 1.05 14.89
C SER A 276 -2.88 -0.15 14.48
N PRO A 277 -1.75 -0.41 15.18
CA PRO A 277 -0.95 -1.62 14.96
C PRO A 277 -1.75 -2.93 15.07
N GLU A 278 -2.77 -2.99 15.92
CA GLU A 278 -3.66 -4.15 16.08
C GLU A 278 -4.53 -4.36 14.84
N GLN A 279 -5.09 -3.29 14.28
CA GLN A 279 -5.88 -3.36 13.04
C GLN A 279 -5.02 -3.77 11.84
N ALA A 280 -3.75 -3.35 11.81
CA ALA A 280 -2.80 -3.82 10.82
C ALA A 280 -2.51 -5.32 10.99
N GLN A 281 -2.21 -5.75 12.22
CA GLN A 281 -1.96 -7.16 12.53
C GLN A 281 -3.14 -8.06 12.16
N GLU A 282 -4.38 -7.64 12.46
CA GLU A 282 -5.60 -8.38 12.13
C GLU A 282 -5.67 -8.75 10.64
N VAL A 283 -5.42 -7.77 9.76
CA VAL A 283 -5.45 -8.00 8.31
C VAL A 283 -4.26 -8.86 7.86
N HIS A 284 -3.07 -8.62 8.39
CA HIS A 284 -1.89 -9.43 8.04
C HIS A 284 -2.05 -10.91 8.38
N VAL A 285 -2.61 -11.25 9.55
CA VAL A 285 -2.94 -12.63 9.93
C VAL A 285 -3.92 -13.23 8.92
N ALA A 286 -4.99 -12.50 8.59
CA ALA A 286 -6.01 -12.98 7.65
C ALA A 286 -5.44 -13.21 6.25
N VAL A 287 -4.52 -12.35 5.78
CA VAL A 287 -3.80 -12.52 4.50
C VAL A 287 -2.91 -13.75 4.55
N ARG A 288 -2.15 -13.96 5.64
CA ARG A 288 -1.30 -15.16 5.78
C ARG A 288 -2.13 -16.45 5.82
N ASP A 289 -3.23 -16.44 6.53
CA ASP A 289 -4.18 -17.56 6.57
C ASP A 289 -4.79 -17.83 5.19
N TRP A 290 -5.09 -16.78 4.43
CA TRP A 290 -5.56 -16.91 3.06
C TRP A 290 -4.50 -17.59 2.18
N LEU A 291 -3.23 -17.17 2.24
CA LEU A 291 -2.14 -17.82 1.51
C LEU A 291 -1.99 -19.29 1.90
N LYS A 292 -2.09 -19.60 3.19
CA LYS A 292 -1.95 -20.96 3.71
C LYS A 292 -3.01 -21.90 3.14
N LYS A 293 -4.24 -21.40 3.01
CA LYS A 293 -5.40 -22.17 2.53
C LYS A 293 -5.47 -22.25 0.99
N ASN A 294 -5.10 -21.19 0.29
CA ASN A 294 -5.33 -21.04 -1.15
C ASN A 294 -4.08 -21.24 -2.01
N VAL A 295 -2.88 -21.18 -1.42
CA VAL A 295 -1.62 -21.41 -2.13
C VAL A 295 -0.88 -22.60 -1.52
N SER A 296 -0.27 -22.42 -0.35
CA SER A 296 0.30 -23.50 0.47
C SER A 296 0.78 -22.98 1.82
N PRO A 297 0.94 -23.86 2.83
CA PRO A 297 1.58 -23.49 4.10
C PRO A 297 3.01 -22.98 3.95
N GLU A 298 3.77 -23.50 2.98
CA GLU A 298 5.14 -23.07 2.70
C GLU A 298 5.18 -21.64 2.16
N VAL A 299 4.33 -21.32 1.18
CA VAL A 299 4.22 -19.95 0.65
C VAL A 299 3.76 -18.99 1.75
N ALA A 300 2.76 -19.37 2.55
CA ALA A 300 2.29 -18.52 3.64
C ALA A 300 3.38 -18.18 4.67
N SER A 301 4.27 -19.12 4.97
CA SER A 301 5.37 -18.90 5.90
C SER A 301 6.49 -18.04 5.31
N LYS A 302 6.84 -18.24 4.03
CA LYS A 302 7.96 -17.55 3.38
C LYS A 302 7.60 -16.15 2.87
N THR A 303 6.37 -15.94 2.41
CA THR A 303 5.93 -14.66 1.85
C THR A 303 5.94 -13.58 2.92
N ARG A 304 6.62 -12.49 2.60
CA ARG A 304 6.68 -11.28 3.43
C ARG A 304 5.40 -10.47 3.21
N ILE A 305 4.70 -10.15 4.28
CA ILE A 305 3.52 -9.27 4.28
C ILE A 305 3.89 -7.96 4.97
N ILE A 306 4.10 -6.91 4.19
CA ILE A 306 4.54 -5.60 4.67
C ILE A 306 3.36 -4.64 4.81
N TYR A 307 3.45 -3.74 5.78
CA TYR A 307 2.43 -2.75 6.04
C TYR A 307 2.69 -1.49 5.21
N GLY A 308 1.72 -1.13 4.36
CA GLY A 308 1.75 0.02 3.44
C GLY A 308 0.93 1.22 3.90
N GLY A 309 0.49 1.26 5.16
CA GLY A 309 -0.18 2.42 5.73
C GLY A 309 0.79 3.55 6.12
N SER A 310 0.32 4.48 6.96
CA SER A 310 1.17 5.58 7.44
C SER A 310 2.26 5.08 8.39
N VAL A 311 3.47 4.91 7.87
CA VAL A 311 4.68 4.54 8.63
C VAL A 311 5.61 5.75 8.74
N ASN A 312 6.10 6.03 9.94
CA ASN A 312 7.03 7.11 10.25
C ASN A 312 7.99 6.71 11.38
N GLY A 313 8.96 7.57 11.70
CA GLY A 313 9.93 7.31 12.78
C GLY A 313 9.30 7.12 14.16
N GLY A 314 8.09 7.64 14.39
CA GLY A 314 7.40 7.56 15.67
C GLY A 314 6.62 6.26 15.90
N ASN A 315 6.23 5.54 14.86
CA ASN A 315 5.37 4.34 14.97
C ASN A 315 5.97 3.04 14.41
N SER A 316 7.03 3.12 13.59
CA SER A 316 7.65 1.96 12.94
C SER A 316 8.11 0.89 13.93
N ALA A 317 8.69 1.27 15.07
CA ALA A 317 9.13 0.32 16.10
C ALA A 317 7.97 -0.43 16.78
N GLU A 318 6.78 0.16 16.87
CA GLU A 318 5.60 -0.50 17.44
C GLU A 318 4.96 -1.46 16.44
N LEU A 319 4.83 -1.03 15.18
CA LEU A 319 4.35 -1.87 14.09
C LEU A 319 5.28 -3.08 13.86
N ALA A 320 6.59 -2.90 13.94
CA ALA A 320 7.57 -3.98 13.75
C ALA A 320 7.48 -5.10 14.79
N LYS A 321 6.81 -4.89 15.93
CA LYS A 321 6.60 -5.91 16.97
C LYS A 321 5.41 -6.83 16.68
N LYS A 322 4.59 -6.51 15.68
CA LYS A 322 3.44 -7.32 15.30
C LYS A 322 3.89 -8.57 14.55
N GLU A 323 3.32 -9.70 14.93
CA GLU A 323 3.79 -11.04 14.57
C GLU A 323 3.77 -11.31 13.06
N ASP A 324 2.82 -10.72 12.34
CA ASP A 324 2.65 -10.93 10.90
C ASP A 324 3.03 -9.71 10.06
N ILE A 325 3.59 -8.65 10.69
CA ILE A 325 4.13 -7.50 9.98
C ILE A 325 5.60 -7.76 9.65
N ASP A 326 5.87 -8.06 8.38
CA ASP A 326 7.19 -8.41 7.87
C ASP A 326 8.01 -7.22 7.39
N GLY A 327 7.49 -6.01 7.60
CA GLY A 327 8.16 -4.76 7.28
C GLY A 327 7.19 -3.74 6.70
N PHE A 328 7.70 -2.83 5.87
CA PHE A 328 6.98 -1.61 5.51
C PHE A 328 7.09 -1.25 4.03
N LEU A 329 6.01 -0.71 3.47
CA LEU A 329 6.04 0.09 2.24
C LEU A 329 5.81 1.56 2.61
N VAL A 330 6.89 2.30 2.79
CA VAL A 330 6.91 3.64 3.37
C VAL A 330 6.62 4.69 2.30
N GLY A 331 5.60 5.53 2.52
CA GLY A 331 5.29 6.68 1.68
C GLY A 331 6.17 7.90 1.99
N GLY A 332 5.57 9.00 2.45
CA GLY A 332 6.25 10.30 2.59
C GLY A 332 7.50 10.31 3.48
N ALA A 333 7.59 9.45 4.50
CA ALA A 333 8.78 9.35 5.34
C ALA A 333 10.01 8.78 4.58
N SER A 334 9.80 8.10 3.45
CA SER A 334 10.90 7.61 2.60
C SER A 334 11.67 8.72 1.87
N LEU A 335 11.09 9.93 1.79
CA LEU A 335 11.72 11.12 1.20
C LEU A 335 12.66 11.84 2.17
N LYS A 336 12.79 11.35 3.40
CA LYS A 336 13.61 11.93 4.46
C LYS A 336 14.65 10.90 4.89
N GLY A 337 15.85 10.94 4.29
CA GLY A 337 16.87 9.90 4.44
C GLY A 337 17.12 9.43 5.89
N PRO A 338 17.35 10.33 6.86
CA PRO A 338 17.56 9.92 8.26
C PRO A 338 16.33 9.26 8.92
N GLU A 339 15.12 9.72 8.59
CA GLU A 339 13.88 9.12 9.09
C GLU A 339 13.66 7.72 8.46
N PHE A 340 13.88 7.58 7.16
CA PHE A 340 13.78 6.29 6.48
C PHE A 340 14.80 5.27 7.01
N ALA A 341 16.04 5.69 7.27
CA ALA A 341 17.04 4.85 7.92
C ALA A 341 16.61 4.38 9.33
N THR A 342 15.95 5.25 10.09
CA THR A 342 15.37 4.88 11.39
C THR A 342 14.27 3.82 11.24
N ILE A 343 13.42 3.95 10.22
CA ILE A 343 12.37 2.97 9.92
C ILE A 343 12.98 1.62 9.50
N ILE A 344 14.03 1.62 8.65
CA ILE A 344 14.78 0.42 8.27
C ILE A 344 15.31 -0.30 9.53
N ASN A 345 15.90 0.45 10.46
CA ASN A 345 16.51 -0.09 11.67
C ASN A 345 15.49 -0.52 12.75
N SER A 346 14.19 -0.31 12.52
CA SER A 346 13.12 -0.78 13.41
C SER A 346 13.02 -2.31 13.47
N VAL A 347 13.70 -3.04 12.59
CA VAL A 347 13.91 -4.50 12.71
C VAL A 347 14.47 -4.90 14.08
N THR A 348 15.26 -4.03 14.73
CA THR A 348 15.79 -4.30 16.07
C THR A 348 14.69 -4.45 17.12
N ALA A 349 13.60 -3.70 16.99
CA ALA A 349 12.42 -3.83 17.87
C ALA A 349 11.74 -5.19 17.72
N LYS A 350 11.78 -5.77 16.50
CA LYS A 350 11.30 -7.12 16.20
C LYS A 350 12.14 -8.19 16.91
N LYS A 351 13.47 -8.02 16.92
CA LYS A 351 14.42 -8.92 17.63
C LYS A 351 14.32 -8.85 19.15
N VAL A 352 13.90 -7.72 19.72
CA VAL A 352 13.71 -7.57 21.19
C VAL A 352 12.39 -8.19 21.66
N ALA A 353 11.40 -8.31 20.77
CA ALA A 353 10.12 -8.94 21.05
C ALA A 353 10.15 -10.48 20.94
N ALA A 354 10.99 -11.03 20.05
CA ALA A 354 11.25 -12.46 19.92
C ALA A 354 12.06 -13.01 21.10
#